data_AF-A0A3L8CAA5-F1
#
_entry.id   AF-A0A3L8CAA5-F1
#
_cell.length_a   1.000
_cell.length_b   1.000
_cell.length_c   1.000
_cell.angle_alpha   90.00
_cell.angle_beta   90.00
_cell.angle_gamma   90.00
#
_symmetry.space_group_name_H-M   'P 1'
#
loop_
_entity.id
_entity.type
_entity.pdbx_description
1 polymer ?
#
loop_
_entity_poly.entity_id
_entity_poly.type
_entity_poly.pdbx_seq_one_letter_code
_entity_poly.pdbx_strand_id
1 'polypeptide(L)'
;MKANPIVGQGTPLRLWQTSRQLAQLPAIDILDLVPEGARAVIIAPHPDDEVLGCGGFLQLLAAAGRALQLISVTDGSASHPGSDRWPAERLSIIRPQESAEALRRLDLPLHSLKW
;
A
#
# COMPACT_ATOMS: atom_id res chain seq x y z
N MET A 1 -27.72 -9.00 -0.56
CA MET A 1 -26.51 -8.18 -0.24
C MET A 1 -26.11 -8.46 1.19
N LYS A 2 -24.84 -8.79 1.47
CA LYS A 2 -24.35 -8.84 2.85
C LYS A 2 -24.42 -7.43 3.44
N ALA A 3 -24.85 -7.29 4.69
CA ALA A 3 -24.82 -6.00 5.38
C ALA A 3 -23.39 -5.46 5.39
N ASN A 4 -23.21 -4.17 5.10
CA ASN A 4 -21.89 -3.55 5.16
C ASN A 4 -21.43 -3.52 6.63
N PRO A 5 -20.34 -4.23 7.00
CA PRO A 5 -19.86 -4.23 8.38
C PRO A 5 -19.21 -2.91 8.78
N ILE A 6 -18.85 -2.06 7.81
CA ILE A 6 -18.25 -0.74 8.03
C ILE A 6 -19.37 0.29 8.11
N VAL A 7 -19.84 0.54 9.33
CA VAL A 7 -20.88 1.51 9.65
C VAL A 7 -20.33 2.62 10.56
N GLY A 8 -20.89 3.82 10.45
CA GLY A 8 -20.50 4.99 11.25
C GLY A 8 -19.60 5.99 10.50
N GLN A 9 -19.13 7.01 11.22
CA GLN A 9 -18.31 8.10 10.67
C GLN A 9 -16.79 7.82 10.72
N GLY A 10 -16.40 6.65 11.23
CA GLY A 10 -15.00 6.34 11.54
C GLY A 10 -14.44 7.18 12.70
N THR A 11 -13.13 7.10 12.89
CA THR A 11 -12.39 7.87 13.90
C THR A 11 -11.80 9.12 13.23
N PRO A 12 -12.19 10.35 13.63
CA PRO A 12 -11.63 11.58 13.07
C PRO A 12 -10.11 11.66 13.21
N LEU A 13 -9.44 12.25 12.22
CA LEU A 13 -7.98 12.44 12.20
C LEU A 13 -7.44 13.04 13.51
N ARG A 14 -8.14 14.03 14.07
CA ARG A 14 -7.76 14.67 15.33
C ARG A 14 -7.63 13.68 16.48
N LEU A 15 -8.53 12.69 16.56
CA LEU A 15 -8.47 11.69 17.63
C LEU A 15 -7.27 10.75 17.46
N TRP A 16 -6.94 10.38 16.22
CA TRP A 16 -5.71 9.62 15.93
C TRP A 16 -4.46 10.39 16.34
N GLN A 17 -4.36 11.68 15.95
CA GLN A 17 -3.21 12.54 16.26
C GLN A 17 -3.03 12.78 17.76
N THR A 18 -4.11 12.80 18.53
CA THR A 18 -4.07 12.99 20.00
C THR A 18 -4.08 11.69 20.79
N SER A 19 -3.98 10.52 20.13
CA SER A 19 -4.02 9.22 20.79
C SER A 19 -2.79 9.03 21.69
N ARG A 20 -3.01 8.92 23.00
CA ARG A 20 -1.93 8.66 23.96
C ARG A 20 -1.31 7.29 23.76
N GLN A 21 -2.11 6.29 23.39
CA GLN A 21 -1.67 4.93 23.13
C GLN A 21 -0.71 4.91 21.94
N LEU A 22 -1.05 5.58 20.83
CA LEU A 22 -0.16 5.67 19.67
C LEU A 22 1.12 6.45 20.00
N ALA A 23 1.00 7.55 20.75
CA ALA A 23 2.16 8.35 21.15
C ALA A 23 3.14 7.62 22.09
N GLN A 24 2.70 6.55 22.75
CA GLN A 24 3.53 5.73 23.63
C GLN A 24 4.20 4.55 22.91
N LEU A 25 3.82 4.26 21.66
CA LEU A 25 4.46 3.19 20.90
C LEU A 25 5.94 3.56 20.66
N PRO A 26 6.87 2.61 20.87
CA PRO A 26 8.27 2.85 20.58
C PRO A 26 8.43 3.10 19.07
N ALA A 27 9.17 4.16 18.73
CA ALA A 27 9.63 4.36 17.38
C ALA A 27 10.75 3.37 17.05
N ILE A 28 10.80 2.90 15.80
CA ILE A 28 11.86 2.06 15.27
C ILE A 28 12.43 2.72 14.01
N ASP A 29 13.75 2.71 13.86
CA ASP A 29 14.39 3.15 12.63
C ASP A 29 14.13 2.13 11.52
N ILE A 30 13.95 2.61 10.29
CA ILE A 30 13.66 1.74 9.15
C ILE A 30 14.78 0.73 8.87
N LEU A 31 16.04 1.08 9.18
CA LEU A 31 17.20 0.22 8.95
C LEU A 31 17.38 -0.82 10.06
N ASP A 32 16.85 -0.54 11.25
CA ASP A 32 16.71 -1.53 12.32
C ASP A 32 15.55 -2.48 12.03
N LEU A 33 14.44 -1.96 11.49
CA LEU A 33 13.28 -2.76 11.08
C LEU A 33 13.60 -3.69 9.91
N VAL A 34 14.40 -3.23 8.95
CA VAL A 34 14.90 -4.00 7.81
C VAL A 34 16.42 -3.93 7.78
N PRO A 35 17.12 -4.81 8.53
CA PRO A 35 18.58 -4.82 8.58
C PRO A 35 19.20 -5.30 7.27
N GLU A 36 20.53 -5.16 7.16
CA GLU A 36 21.26 -5.65 6.00
C GLU A 36 21.11 -7.18 5.84
N GLY A 37 20.92 -7.63 4.60
CA GLY A 37 20.60 -9.02 4.29
C GLY A 37 19.13 -9.41 4.52
N ALA A 38 18.30 -8.55 5.11
CA ALA A 38 16.85 -8.75 5.20
C ALA A 38 16.10 -8.15 4.00
N ARG A 39 14.79 -8.47 3.90
CA ARG A 39 13.88 -7.99 2.87
C ARG A 39 12.56 -7.55 3.48
N ALA A 40 12.06 -6.40 3.06
CA ALA A 40 10.68 -5.99 3.34
C ALA A 40 9.72 -6.65 2.33
N VAL A 41 8.66 -7.29 2.85
CA VAL A 41 7.58 -7.86 2.04
C VAL A 41 6.30 -7.12 2.36
N ILE A 42 5.76 -6.39 1.39
CA ILE A 42 4.53 -5.61 1.52
C ILE A 42 3.40 -6.39 0.87
N ILE A 43 2.36 -6.69 1.65
CA ILE A 43 1.18 -7.40 1.18
C ILE A 43 0.01 -6.41 1.19
N ALA A 44 -0.44 -6.04 0.00
CA ALA A 44 -1.48 -5.06 -0.25
C ALA A 44 -2.76 -5.79 -0.75
N PRO A 45 -3.94 -5.55 -0.16
CA PRO A 45 -5.17 -6.18 -0.61
C PRO A 45 -5.50 -5.90 -2.09
N HIS A 46 -5.31 -4.66 -2.54
CA HIS A 46 -5.55 -4.22 -3.92
C HIS A 46 -4.40 -3.35 -4.44
N PRO A 47 -4.29 -3.13 -5.78
CA PRO A 47 -3.33 -2.19 -6.34
C PRO A 47 -3.71 -0.76 -5.97
N ASP A 48 -2.92 -0.12 -5.09
CA ASP A 48 -2.97 1.26 -4.58
C ASP A 48 -2.65 1.28 -3.08
N ASP A 49 -3.08 0.25 -2.36
CA ASP A 49 -2.95 0.11 -0.91
C ASP A 49 -1.47 0.20 -0.46
N GLU A 50 -0.53 -0.33 -1.24
CA GLU A 50 0.91 -0.25 -0.95
C GLU A 50 1.44 1.19 -0.99
N VAL A 51 0.97 1.97 -1.95
CA VAL A 51 1.38 3.37 -2.14
C VAL A 51 0.73 4.24 -1.08
N LEU A 52 -0.58 4.09 -0.88
CA LEU A 52 -1.37 4.86 0.09
C LEU A 52 -0.97 4.56 1.53
N GLY A 53 -0.72 3.29 1.85
CA GLY A 53 -0.39 2.86 3.20
C GLY A 53 1.06 3.08 3.58
N CYS A 54 2.01 2.86 2.65
CA CYS A 54 3.43 2.84 2.99
C CYS A 54 4.38 3.41 1.91
N GLY A 55 3.90 4.22 0.97
CA GLY A 55 4.72 4.78 -0.11
C GLY A 55 5.99 5.50 0.35
N GLY A 56 5.91 6.32 1.41
CA GLY A 56 7.09 6.98 1.98
C GLY A 56 8.08 6.00 2.61
N PHE A 57 7.60 4.96 3.28
CA PHE A 57 8.43 3.91 3.86
C PHE A 57 9.14 3.09 2.77
N LEU A 58 8.42 2.74 1.70
CA LEU A 58 8.96 2.07 0.52
C LEU A 58 10.08 2.89 -0.14
N GLN A 59 9.85 4.19 -0.34
CA GLN A 59 10.87 5.09 -0.92
C GLN A 59 12.12 5.15 -0.05
N LEU A 60 11.98 5.29 1.27
CA LEU A 60 13.12 5.35 2.19
C LEU A 60 13.93 4.04 2.19
N LEU A 61 13.25 2.89 2.20
CA LEU A 61 13.92 1.58 2.11
C LEU A 61 14.64 1.38 0.77
N ALA A 62 14.01 1.79 -0.34
CA ALA A 62 14.61 1.73 -1.67
C ALA A 62 15.87 2.61 -1.75
N ALA A 63 15.80 3.85 -1.24
CA ALA A 63 16.94 4.76 -1.18
C ALA A 63 18.09 4.24 -0.32
N ALA A 64 17.78 3.46 0.73
CA ALA A 64 18.77 2.76 1.55
C ALA A 64 19.27 1.44 0.94
N GLY A 65 18.85 1.09 -0.27
CA GLY A 65 19.26 -0.14 -0.95
C GLY A 65 18.70 -1.42 -0.33
N ARG A 66 17.61 -1.35 0.45
CA ARG A 66 16.98 -2.53 1.04
C ARG A 66 16.17 -3.30 0.00
N ALA A 67 16.22 -4.63 0.09
CA ALA A 67 15.43 -5.48 -0.79
C ALA A 67 13.93 -5.34 -0.48
N LEU A 68 13.13 -5.23 -1.53
CA LEU A 68 11.68 -5.06 -1.47
C LEU A 68 10.97 -6.15 -2.28
N GLN A 69 9.81 -6.60 -1.79
CA GLN A 69 8.88 -7.43 -2.53
C GLN A 69 7.46 -6.94 -2.27
N LEU A 70 6.68 -6.76 -3.33
CA LEU A 70 5.30 -6.29 -3.26
C LEU A 70 4.39 -7.43 -3.72
N ILE A 71 3.28 -7.62 -3.00
CA ILE A 71 2.27 -8.61 -3.32
C ILE A 71 0.92 -7.91 -3.28
N SER A 72 0.29 -7.74 -4.45
CA SER A 72 -1.12 -7.35 -4.54
C SER A 72 -1.97 -8.61 -4.49
N VAL A 73 -2.85 -8.74 -3.50
CA VAL A 73 -3.66 -9.96 -3.30
C VAL A 73 -4.72 -10.11 -4.39
N THR A 74 -5.16 -8.98 -4.97
CA THR A 74 -6.11 -8.94 -6.08
C THR A 74 -5.61 -7.97 -7.16
N ASP A 75 -6.24 -8.04 -8.34
CA ASP A 75 -6.03 -7.09 -9.45
C ASP A 75 -6.90 -5.81 -9.32
N GLY A 76 -7.70 -5.69 -8.25
CA GLY A 76 -8.57 -4.54 -8.02
C GLY A 76 -9.80 -4.44 -8.94
N SER A 77 -10.09 -5.47 -9.75
CA SER A 77 -11.18 -5.50 -10.73
C SER A 77 -12.58 -5.33 -10.12
N ALA A 78 -12.77 -5.74 -8.87
CA ALA A 78 -14.03 -5.64 -8.14
C ALA A 78 -14.34 -4.24 -7.55
N SER A 79 -13.50 -3.23 -7.82
CA SER A 79 -13.64 -1.90 -7.21
C SER A 79 -14.90 -1.12 -7.62
N HIS A 80 -15.41 -1.34 -8.84
CA HIS A 80 -16.56 -0.61 -9.36
C HIS A 80 -17.64 -1.55 -9.92
N PRO A 81 -18.34 -2.33 -9.07
CA PRO A 81 -19.36 -3.28 -9.53
C PRO A 81 -20.47 -2.57 -10.34
N GLY A 82 -20.74 -3.07 -11.55
CA GLY A 82 -21.80 -2.55 -12.42
C GLY A 82 -21.48 -1.24 -13.15
N SER A 83 -20.22 -0.81 -13.16
CA SER A 83 -19.81 0.39 -13.90
C SER A 83 -19.61 0.12 -15.38
N ASP A 84 -20.37 0.80 -16.25
CA ASP A 84 -20.16 0.73 -17.70
C ASP A 84 -18.85 1.39 -18.15
N ARG A 85 -18.37 2.39 -17.41
CA ARG A 85 -17.11 3.12 -17.74
C ARG A 85 -15.86 2.40 -17.24
N TRP A 86 -16.01 1.68 -16.13
CA TRP A 86 -14.96 0.97 -15.42
C TRP A 86 -15.35 -0.49 -15.21
N PRO A 87 -15.54 -1.27 -16.29
CA PRO A 87 -15.85 -2.69 -16.19
C PRO A 87 -14.64 -3.46 -15.62
N ALA A 88 -14.89 -4.65 -15.07
CA ALA A 88 -13.89 -5.46 -14.38
C ALA A 88 -12.68 -5.78 -15.27
N GLU A 89 -12.91 -6.07 -16.55
CA GLU A 89 -11.88 -6.39 -17.55
C GLU A 89 -10.95 -5.22 -17.82
N ARG A 90 -11.46 -3.99 -17.73
CA ARG A 90 -10.64 -2.78 -17.84
C ARG A 90 -9.84 -2.56 -16.56
N LEU A 91 -10.49 -2.73 -15.40
CA LEU A 91 -9.87 -2.46 -14.10
C LEU A 91 -8.72 -3.44 -13.80
N SER A 92 -8.85 -4.73 -14.14
CA SER A 92 -7.79 -5.73 -13.95
C SER A 92 -6.50 -5.42 -14.71
N ILE A 93 -6.59 -4.60 -15.76
CA ILE A 93 -5.44 -4.14 -16.54
C ILE A 93 -4.92 -2.80 -16.01
N ILE A 94 -5.83 -1.83 -15.82
CA ILE A 94 -5.45 -0.44 -15.55
C ILE A 94 -4.97 -0.26 -14.11
N ARG A 95 -5.62 -0.88 -13.11
CA ARG A 95 -5.25 -0.64 -11.71
C ARG A 95 -3.85 -1.13 -11.36
N PRO A 96 -3.38 -2.29 -11.82
CA PRO A 96 -1.96 -2.60 -11.72
C PRO A 96 -1.11 -1.52 -12.39
N GLN A 97 -1.38 -1.14 -13.63
CA GLN A 97 -0.57 -0.12 -14.31
C GLN A 97 -0.49 1.22 -13.53
N GLU A 98 -1.58 1.62 -12.87
CA GLU A 98 -1.61 2.77 -11.96
C GLU A 98 -0.67 2.59 -10.76
N SER A 99 -0.68 1.43 -10.09
CA SER A 99 0.29 1.08 -9.05
C SER A 99 1.73 1.15 -9.56
N ALA A 100 2.02 0.53 -10.70
CA ALA A 100 3.37 0.56 -11.30
C ALA A 100 3.85 1.99 -11.55
N GLU A 101 2.99 2.85 -12.11
CA GLU A 101 3.30 4.25 -12.36
C GLU A 101 3.51 5.03 -11.06
N ALA A 102 2.71 4.77 -10.02
CA ALA A 102 2.87 5.39 -8.72
C ALA A 102 4.20 4.98 -8.06
N LEU A 103 4.57 3.69 -8.09
CA LEU A 103 5.84 3.19 -7.59
C LEU A 103 7.03 3.78 -8.38
N ARG A 104 6.88 3.95 -9.70
CA ARG A 104 7.87 4.64 -10.53
C ARG A 104 8.07 6.09 -10.09
N ARG A 105 7.00 6.80 -9.75
CA ARG A 105 7.04 8.20 -9.27
C ARG A 105 7.64 8.34 -7.88
N LEU A 106 7.68 7.25 -7.11
CA LEU A 106 8.36 7.17 -5.83
C LEU A 106 9.84 6.77 -5.96
N ASP A 107 10.35 6.69 -7.19
CA ASP A 107 11.74 6.28 -7.52
C ASP A 107 12.08 4.85 -7.07
N LEU A 108 11.10 3.95 -7.02
CA LEU A 108 11.38 2.54 -6.74
C LEU A 108 12.03 1.84 -7.96
N PRO A 109 13.00 0.95 -7.73
CA PRO A 109 13.68 0.22 -8.79
C PRO A 109 12.80 -0.91 -9.35
N LEU A 110 11.81 -0.57 -10.19
CA LEU A 110 10.80 -1.52 -10.71
C LEU A 110 11.40 -2.77 -11.37
N HIS A 111 12.57 -2.67 -12.00
CA HIS A 111 13.27 -3.80 -12.62
C HIS A 111 13.72 -4.87 -11.61
N SER A 112 13.84 -4.50 -10.33
CA SER A 112 14.23 -5.38 -9.23
C SER A 112 13.03 -5.84 -8.38
N LEU A 113 11.88 -5.18 -8.53
CA LEU A 113 10.66 -5.56 -7.86
C LEU A 113 10.04 -6.78 -8.54
N LYS A 114 9.78 -7.80 -7.74
CA LYS A 114 8.87 -8.88 -8.14
C LYS A 114 7.49 -8.49 -7.67
N TRP A 115 6.55 -8.45 -8.60
CA TRP A 115 5.21 -7.96 -8.43
C TRP A 115 4.24 -8.86 -9.19
#